data_AF-A0A345ZQL9-F1
#
_entry.id   AF-A0A345ZQL9-F1
#
_cell.length_a   1.000
_cell.length_b   1.000
_cell.length_c   1.000
_cell.angle_alpha   90.00
_cell.angle_beta   90.00
_cell.angle_gamma   90.00
#
_symmetry.space_group_name_H-M   'P 1'
#
loop_
_entity.id
_entity.type
_entity.pdbx_description
1 polymer ?
#
loop_
_entity_poly.entity_id
_entity_poly.type
_entity_poly.pdbx_seq_one_letter_code
_entity_poly.pdbx_strand_id
1 'polypeptide(L)'
;MSDTTARVHDAEIRDEQHFWSVIALVVFAALCALAVFLIGRYGTFDPAALTFLDLTLLAFGAFRVVHLLTYDKIFEMVRAAFMDRDGGRLKTAARGWRRLMCEFMNCIWCTGMWSGLIVVTVYFLGVWGRFAVVVLAVAGIGSLLQLVSKALAAQSS
;
A
#
# COMPACT_ATOMS: atom_id res chain seq x y z
N MET A 1 -36.75 -21.66 -2.37
CA MET A 1 -35.63 -22.39 -3.00
C MET A 1 -34.50 -21.45 -3.43
N SER A 2 -34.77 -20.30 -4.07
CA SER A 2 -33.73 -19.34 -4.48
C SER A 2 -32.92 -18.72 -3.32
N ASP A 3 -33.54 -18.54 -2.15
CA ASP A 3 -32.92 -17.86 -1.00
C ASP A 3 -31.83 -18.72 -0.32
N THR A 4 -32.00 -20.06 -0.29
CA THR A 4 -31.03 -20.97 0.33
C THR A 4 -29.74 -21.08 -0.49
N THR A 5 -29.85 -21.19 -1.82
CA THR A 5 -28.71 -21.20 -2.74
C THR A 5 -27.92 -19.89 -2.70
N ALA A 6 -28.58 -18.75 -2.54
CA ALA A 6 -27.91 -17.46 -2.40
C ALA A 6 -27.07 -17.39 -1.10
N ARG A 7 -27.64 -17.80 0.04
CA ARG A 7 -26.91 -17.78 1.32
C ARG A 7 -25.71 -18.74 1.37
N VAL A 8 -25.82 -19.92 0.77
CA VAL A 8 -24.70 -20.87 0.71
C VAL A 8 -23.58 -20.31 -0.17
N HIS A 9 -23.91 -19.72 -1.32
CA HIS A 9 -22.94 -19.06 -2.17
C HIS A 9 -22.23 -17.89 -1.45
N ASP A 10 -22.99 -17.07 -0.72
CA ASP A 10 -22.43 -15.94 0.04
C ASP A 10 -21.50 -16.38 1.19
N ALA A 11 -21.78 -17.53 1.82
CA ALA A 11 -20.93 -18.10 2.86
C ALA A 11 -19.61 -18.64 2.29
N GLU A 12 -19.67 -19.36 1.17
CA GLU A 12 -18.49 -19.91 0.49
C GLU A 12 -17.54 -18.80 0.01
N ILE A 13 -18.11 -17.70 -0.49
CA ILE A 13 -17.37 -16.49 -0.90
C ILE A 13 -16.65 -15.84 0.30
N ARG A 14 -17.30 -15.79 1.47
CA ARG A 14 -16.76 -15.18 2.68
C ARG A 14 -15.61 -16.01 3.25
N ASP A 15 -15.76 -17.33 3.32
CA ASP A 15 -14.73 -18.24 3.83
C ASP A 15 -13.46 -18.20 2.96
N GLU A 16 -13.61 -18.14 1.64
CA GLU A 16 -12.49 -17.96 0.72
C GLU A 16 -11.78 -16.61 0.94
N GLN A 17 -12.52 -15.54 1.20
CA GLN A 17 -11.95 -14.22 1.48
C GLN A 17 -11.17 -14.20 2.81
N HIS A 18 -11.67 -14.87 3.85
CA HIS A 18 -10.94 -15.03 5.11
C HIS A 18 -9.63 -15.79 4.92
N PHE A 19 -9.64 -16.88 4.15
CA PHE A 19 -8.45 -17.65 3.83
C PHE A 19 -7.37 -16.78 3.15
N TRP A 20 -7.73 -16.02 2.13
CA TRP A 20 -6.80 -15.11 1.45
C TRP A 20 -6.30 -13.99 2.36
N SER A 21 -7.16 -13.43 3.22
CA SER A 21 -6.78 -12.39 4.18
C SER A 21 -5.76 -12.88 5.19
N VAL A 22 -5.93 -14.12 5.68
CA VAL A 22 -4.97 -14.78 6.57
C VAL A 22 -3.64 -15.00 5.86
N ILE A 23 -3.63 -15.48 4.61
CA ILE A 23 -2.40 -15.61 3.81
C ILE A 23 -1.68 -14.27 3.72
N ALA A 24 -2.39 -13.20 3.40
CA ALA A 24 -1.76 -11.90 3.22
C ALA A 24 -1.18 -11.34 4.52
N LEU A 25 -1.83 -11.60 5.66
CA LEU A 25 -1.32 -11.25 6.98
C LEU A 25 -0.08 -12.09 7.35
N VAL A 26 -0.06 -13.38 7.01
CA VAL A 26 1.11 -14.26 7.19
C VAL A 26 2.28 -13.76 6.34
N VAL A 27 2.04 -13.38 5.08
CA VAL A 27 3.07 -12.79 4.21
C VAL A 27 3.59 -11.47 4.79
N PHE A 28 2.71 -10.61 5.28
CA PHE A 28 3.12 -9.36 5.94
C PHE A 28 3.99 -9.63 7.17
N ALA A 29 3.58 -10.57 8.04
CA ALA A 29 4.34 -10.95 9.22
C ALA A 29 5.72 -11.55 8.84
N ALA A 30 5.78 -12.37 7.79
CA ALA A 30 7.02 -12.91 7.26
C ALA A 30 7.93 -11.81 6.70
N LEU A 31 7.37 -10.80 6.02
CA LEU A 31 8.11 -9.63 5.54
C LEU A 31 8.62 -8.76 6.69
N CYS A 32 7.84 -8.57 7.75
CA CYS A 32 8.29 -7.89 8.96
C CYS A 32 9.46 -8.64 9.61
N ALA A 33 9.35 -9.96 9.75
CA ALA A 33 10.42 -10.79 10.29
C ALA A 33 11.68 -10.74 9.40
N LEU A 34 11.51 -10.78 8.08
CA LEU A 34 12.60 -10.63 7.11
C LEU A 34 13.23 -9.24 7.20
N ALA A 35 12.43 -8.18 7.31
CA ALA A 35 12.92 -6.82 7.46
C ALA A 35 13.77 -6.68 8.74
N VAL A 36 13.25 -7.14 9.89
CA VAL A 36 13.99 -7.15 11.16
C VAL A 36 15.28 -7.97 11.03
N PHE A 37 15.22 -9.12 10.37
CA PHE A 37 16.39 -9.95 10.12
C PHE A 37 17.43 -9.27 9.23
N LEU A 38 17.02 -8.67 8.11
CA LEU A 38 17.91 -7.96 7.19
C LEU A 38 18.55 -6.75 7.86
N ILE A 39 17.76 -5.98 8.61
CA ILE A 39 18.24 -4.83 9.37
C ILE A 39 19.24 -5.28 10.44
N GLY A 40 18.96 -6.38 11.17
CA GLY A 40 19.89 -6.91 12.16
C GLY A 40 21.18 -7.49 11.57
N ARG A 41 21.18 -7.88 10.30
CA ARG A 41 22.36 -8.44 9.60
C ARG A 41 23.19 -7.39 8.85
N TYR A 42 22.54 -6.42 8.22
CA TYR A 42 23.16 -5.46 7.29
C TYR A 42 23.05 -4.01 7.75
N GLY A 43 22.13 -3.71 8.67
CA GLY A 43 21.85 -2.35 9.13
C GLY A 43 22.62 -1.98 10.39
N THR A 44 23.18 -0.78 10.42
CA THR A 44 23.56 -0.11 11.66
C THR A 44 22.29 0.43 12.31
N PHE A 45 21.67 -0.35 13.19
CA PHE A 45 20.47 0.07 13.91
C PHE A 45 20.86 1.00 15.05
N ASP A 46 20.82 2.30 14.78
CA ASP A 46 21.06 3.33 15.80
C ASP A 46 19.80 4.18 16.00
N PRO A 47 18.79 3.66 16.73
CA PRO A 47 17.53 4.37 16.95
C PRO A 47 17.69 5.67 17.75
N ALA A 48 18.81 5.86 18.45
CA ALA A 48 19.11 7.08 19.18
C ALA A 48 19.48 8.27 18.28
N ALA A 49 19.85 8.04 17.01
CA ALA A 49 20.22 9.08 16.06
C ALA A 49 19.04 9.60 15.21
N LEU A 50 17.83 9.05 15.38
CA LEU A 50 16.65 9.49 14.63
C LEU A 50 16.28 10.92 15.01
N THR A 51 16.54 11.84 14.11
CA THR A 51 16.17 13.24 14.27
C THR A 51 14.72 13.44 13.81
N PHE A 52 14.06 14.51 14.26
CA PHE A 52 12.73 14.89 13.77
C PHE A 52 12.66 15.03 12.24
N LEU A 53 13.76 15.42 11.61
CA LEU A 53 13.91 15.46 10.16
C LEU A 53 13.76 14.07 9.51
N ASP A 54 14.36 13.03 10.08
CA ASP A 54 14.26 11.66 9.55
C ASP A 54 12.83 11.12 9.63
N LEU A 55 12.14 11.39 10.73
CA LEU A 55 10.72 11.05 10.89
C LEU A 55 9.85 11.74 9.84
N THR A 56 10.14 13.01 9.57
CA THR A 56 9.44 13.79 8.55
C THR A 56 9.71 13.24 7.14
N LEU A 57 10.95 12.89 6.83
CA LEU A 57 11.33 12.26 5.56
C LEU A 57 10.67 10.90 5.38
N LEU A 58 10.69 10.04 6.41
CA LEU A 58 10.02 8.75 6.40
C LEU A 58 8.51 8.89 6.19
N ALA A 59 7.87 9.87 6.86
CA ALA A 59 6.44 10.14 6.70
C ALA A 59 6.09 10.59 5.27
N PHE A 60 6.82 11.55 4.71
CA PHE A 60 6.60 12.00 3.33
C PHE A 60 6.96 10.93 2.28
N GLY A 61 8.00 10.14 2.56
CA GLY A 61 8.39 8.99 1.72
C GLY A 61 7.29 7.93 1.70
N ALA A 62 6.76 7.54 2.86
CA ALA A 62 5.63 6.62 2.96
C ALA A 62 4.39 7.17 2.26
N PHE A 63 4.04 8.44 2.48
CA PHE A 63 2.95 9.11 1.78
C PHE A 63 3.10 9.02 0.25
N ARG A 64 4.31 9.27 -0.27
CA ARG A 64 4.56 9.19 -1.72
C ARG A 64 4.40 7.77 -2.24
N VAL A 65 4.87 6.76 -1.51
CA VAL A 65 4.72 5.35 -1.88
C VAL A 65 3.25 4.92 -1.85
N VAL A 66 2.46 5.35 -0.85
CA VAL A 66 0.99 5.13 -0.84
C VAL A 66 0.36 5.76 -2.07
N HIS A 67 0.71 7.00 -2.40
CA HIS A 67 0.12 7.68 -3.54
C HIS A 67 0.51 7.03 -4.88
N LEU A 68 1.73 6.51 -4.99
CA LEU A 68 2.15 5.70 -6.14
C LEU A 68 1.37 4.36 -6.21
N LEU A 69 1.19 3.67 -5.09
CA LEU A 69 0.44 2.40 -5.08
C LEU A 69 -1.05 2.59 -5.39
N THR A 70 -1.66 3.64 -4.86
CA THR A 70 -3.12 3.85 -4.94
C THR A 70 -3.54 4.60 -6.20
N TYR A 71 -2.77 5.59 -6.65
CA TYR A 71 -3.18 6.50 -7.72
C TYR A 71 -2.35 6.41 -9.00
N ASP A 72 -1.28 5.60 -9.04
CA ASP A 72 -0.44 5.53 -10.24
C ASP A 72 -1.15 4.79 -11.37
N LYS A 73 -1.15 5.42 -12.55
CA LYS A 73 -1.63 4.86 -13.81
C LYS A 73 -0.91 3.59 -14.21
N ILE A 74 0.31 3.36 -13.72
CA ILE A 74 1.03 2.10 -13.94
C ILE A 74 0.20 0.91 -13.40
N PHE A 75 -0.50 1.10 -12.28
CA PHE A 75 -1.42 0.09 -11.76
C PHE A 75 -2.78 0.11 -12.46
N GLU A 76 -3.05 0.97 -13.44
CA GLU A 76 -4.32 0.97 -14.18
C GLU A 76 -4.41 -0.27 -15.09
N MET A 77 -3.28 -0.74 -15.62
CA MET A 77 -3.20 -2.00 -16.37
C MET A 77 -3.37 -3.22 -15.45
N VAL A 78 -2.79 -3.16 -14.25
CA VAL A 78 -3.03 -4.11 -13.16
C VAL A 78 -4.51 -4.09 -12.79
N ARG A 79 -5.10 -2.93 -12.52
CA ARG A 79 -6.50 -2.75 -12.14
C ARG A 79 -7.46 -3.24 -13.23
N ALA A 80 -7.14 -3.02 -14.50
CA ALA A 80 -7.87 -3.59 -15.64
C ALA A 80 -7.67 -5.11 -15.79
N ALA A 81 -6.49 -5.63 -15.42
CA ALA A 81 -6.20 -7.06 -15.38
C ALA A 81 -6.70 -7.76 -14.12
N PHE A 82 -7.16 -7.04 -13.09
CA PHE A 82 -7.67 -7.59 -11.82
C PHE A 82 -9.17 -7.35 -11.62
N MET A 83 -9.76 -6.27 -12.14
CA MET A 83 -11.21 -6.05 -12.14
C MET A 83 -11.85 -6.70 -13.36
N ASP A 84 -12.98 -7.38 -13.16
CA ASP A 84 -13.74 -7.96 -14.27
C ASP A 84 -14.61 -6.90 -14.93
N ARG A 85 -14.57 -6.84 -16.27
CA ARG A 85 -15.42 -5.95 -17.06
C ARG A 85 -16.70 -6.67 -17.45
N ASP A 86 -17.71 -6.61 -16.60
CA ASP A 86 -19.07 -6.95 -16.99
C ASP A 86 -19.86 -5.69 -17.34
N GLY A 87 -20.13 -5.48 -18.63
CA GLY A 87 -21.11 -4.50 -19.11
C GLY A 87 -20.83 -3.02 -18.82
N GLY A 88 -19.57 -2.62 -18.59
CA GLY A 88 -19.18 -1.22 -18.44
C GLY A 88 -19.24 -0.65 -17.01
N ARG A 89 -19.55 -1.47 -15.99
CA ARG A 89 -19.36 -1.10 -14.56
C ARG A 89 -18.26 -1.97 -13.95
N LEU A 90 -17.27 -1.33 -13.33
CA LEU A 90 -16.20 -2.02 -12.61
C LEU A 90 -16.81 -2.77 -11.40
N LYS A 91 -16.90 -4.10 -11.48
CA LYS A 91 -17.26 -4.95 -10.33
C LYS A 91 -16.00 -5.55 -9.70
N THR A 92 -16.00 -5.68 -8.38
CA THR A 92 -15.02 -6.46 -7.62
C THR A 92 -14.98 -7.89 -8.18
N ALA A 93 -13.78 -8.40 -8.47
CA ALA A 93 -13.62 -9.76 -8.99
C ALA A 93 -14.31 -10.77 -8.05
N ALA A 94 -15.10 -11.69 -8.62
CA ALA A 94 -15.98 -12.56 -7.87
C ALA A 94 -15.23 -13.55 -6.95
N ARG A 95 -13.98 -13.93 -7.28
CA ARG A 95 -13.29 -15.05 -6.59
C ARG A 95 -11.75 -14.98 -6.67
N GLY A 96 -11.06 -15.56 -5.67
CA GLY A 96 -9.61 -15.78 -5.66
C GLY A 96 -8.69 -14.59 -5.35
N TRP A 97 -7.39 -14.76 -5.65
CA TRP A 97 -6.31 -13.77 -5.46
C TRP A 97 -6.66 -12.39 -6.04
N ARG A 98 -7.42 -12.32 -7.15
CA ARG A 98 -7.80 -11.05 -7.77
C ARG A 98 -8.64 -10.17 -6.84
N ARG A 99 -9.51 -10.77 -6.00
CA ARG A 99 -10.31 -10.04 -5.00
C ARG A 99 -9.44 -9.50 -3.86
N LEU A 100 -8.47 -10.29 -3.40
CA LEU A 100 -7.49 -9.86 -2.39
C LEU A 100 -6.76 -8.59 -2.84
N MET A 101 -6.25 -8.56 -4.09
CA MET A 101 -5.57 -7.37 -4.62
C MET A 101 -6.49 -6.15 -4.73
N CYS A 102 -7.76 -6.34 -5.12
CA CYS A 102 -8.74 -5.26 -5.11
C CYS A 102 -8.99 -4.71 -3.69
N GLU A 103 -9.05 -5.57 -2.68
CA GLU A 103 -9.26 -5.16 -1.28
C GLU A 103 -8.03 -4.45 -0.70
N PHE A 104 -6.82 -4.91 -1.04
CA PHE A 104 -5.57 -4.21 -0.72
C PHE A 104 -5.52 -2.80 -1.30
N MET A 105 -5.81 -2.66 -2.59
CA MET A 105 -5.79 -1.35 -3.26
C MET A 105 -6.91 -0.42 -2.78
N ASN A 106 -8.06 -0.97 -2.39
CA ASN A 106 -9.17 -0.17 -1.85
C ASN A 106 -8.94 0.25 -0.38
N CYS A 107 -8.21 -0.55 0.40
CA CYS A 107 -7.91 -0.21 1.78
C CYS A 107 -6.65 0.68 1.87
N ILE A 108 -6.88 1.98 1.99
CA ILE A 108 -5.81 2.98 2.14
C ILE A 108 -4.95 2.71 3.38
N TRP A 109 -5.53 2.10 4.42
CA TRP A 109 -4.83 1.76 5.66
C TRP A 109 -3.86 0.59 5.47
N CYS A 110 -4.27 -0.45 4.73
CA CYS A 110 -3.39 -1.57 4.38
C CYS A 110 -2.25 -1.10 3.48
N THR A 111 -2.55 -0.37 2.41
CA THR A 111 -1.51 0.17 1.52
C THR A 111 -0.55 1.10 2.29
N GLY A 112 -1.05 1.86 3.27
CA GLY A 112 -0.25 2.65 4.21
C GLY A 112 0.71 1.82 5.07
N MET A 113 0.22 0.75 5.69
CA MET A 113 1.06 -0.11 6.54
C MET A 113 2.15 -0.83 5.74
N TRP A 114 1.82 -1.34 4.55
CA TRP A 114 2.78 -2.03 3.67
C TRP A 114 3.84 -1.07 3.11
N SER A 115 3.43 0.10 2.65
CA SER A 115 4.37 1.14 2.19
C SER A 115 5.28 1.64 3.31
N GLY A 116 4.74 1.84 4.52
CA GLY A 116 5.53 2.21 5.69
C GLY A 116 6.59 1.16 6.02
N LEU A 117 6.22 -0.13 6.02
CA LEU A 117 7.17 -1.23 6.22
C LEU A 117 8.30 -1.19 5.17
N ILE A 118 7.95 -1.03 3.89
CA ILE A 118 8.94 -0.96 2.80
C ILE A 118 9.89 0.23 2.98
N VAL A 119 9.34 1.42 3.23
CA VAL A 119 10.13 2.66 3.36
C VAL A 119 11.08 2.59 4.55
N VAL A 120 10.61 2.11 5.70
CA VAL A 120 11.44 1.90 6.90
C VAL A 120 12.54 0.87 6.62
N THR A 121 12.18 -0.26 6.00
CA THR A 121 13.15 -1.32 5.68
C THR A 121 14.25 -0.79 4.76
N VAL A 122 13.88 -0.08 3.70
CA VAL A 122 14.84 0.52 2.75
C VAL A 122 15.70 1.56 3.44
N TYR A 123 15.14 2.41 4.31
CA TYR A 123 15.91 3.43 5.04
C TYR A 123 17.05 2.80 5.88
N PHE A 124 16.79 1.67 6.53
CA PHE A 124 17.76 1.00 7.39
C PHE A 124 18.70 0.03 6.67
N LEU A 125 18.44 -0.31 5.40
CA LEU A 125 19.25 -1.25 4.63
C LEU A 125 20.63 -0.72 4.21
N GLY A 126 20.87 0.59 4.34
CA GLY A 126 22.19 1.21 4.09
C GLY A 126 22.11 2.62 3.51
N VAL A 127 23.26 3.17 3.12
CA VAL A 127 23.39 4.55 2.61
C VAL A 127 22.55 4.81 1.35
N TRP A 128 22.51 3.86 0.42
CA TRP A 128 21.71 3.94 -0.80
C TRP A 128 20.21 3.95 -0.52
N GLY A 129 19.79 3.21 0.50
CA GLY A 129 18.40 3.17 0.93
C GLY A 129 17.95 4.49 1.56
N ARG A 130 18.79 5.10 2.41
CA ARG A 130 18.55 6.46 2.92
C ARG A 130 18.39 7.48 1.80
N PHE A 131 19.29 7.45 0.81
CA PHE A 131 19.20 8.33 -0.35
C PHE A 131 17.89 8.14 -1.12
N ALA A 132 17.47 6.89 -1.36
CA ALA A 132 16.21 6.59 -2.03
C ALA A 132 15.00 7.16 -1.25
N VAL A 133 14.98 7.02 0.07
CA VAL A 133 13.90 7.57 0.93
C VAL A 133 13.88 9.09 0.90
N VAL A 134 15.04 9.75 0.91
CA VAL A 134 15.13 11.21 0.78
C VAL A 134 14.53 11.67 -0.57
N VAL A 135 14.88 11.00 -1.67
CA VAL A 135 14.32 11.31 -3.00
C VAL A 135 12.80 11.14 -3.01
N LEU A 136 12.29 10.04 -2.43
CA LEU A 136 10.85 9.80 -2.30
C LEU A 136 10.15 10.88 -1.45
N ALA A 137 10.79 11.30 -0.36
CA ALA A 137 10.27 12.34 0.52
C ALA A 137 10.17 13.70 -0.19
N VAL A 138 11.21 14.11 -0.92
CA VAL A 138 11.21 15.36 -1.70
C VAL A 138 10.11 15.33 -2.77
N ALA A 139 9.94 14.21 -3.47
CA ALA A 139 8.86 14.04 -4.44
C ALA A 139 7.46 14.07 -3.78
N GLY A 140 7.35 13.51 -2.56
CA GLY A 140 6.14 13.58 -1.72
C GLY A 140 5.76 15.01 -1.37
N ILE A 141 6.73 15.80 -0.90
CA ILE A 141 6.53 17.22 -0.56
C ILE A 141 6.10 18.01 -1.80
N GLY A 142 6.75 17.81 -2.94
CA GLY A 142 6.37 18.48 -4.20
C GLY A 142 4.92 18.19 -4.62
N SER A 143 4.47 16.95 -4.42
CA SER A 143 3.08 16.55 -4.73
C SER A 143 2.07 17.20 -3.79
N LEU A 144 2.41 17.32 -2.50
CA LEU A 144 1.57 18.01 -1.51
C LEU A 144 1.45 19.50 -1.82
N LEU A 145 2.56 20.16 -2.16
CA LEU A 145 2.54 21.56 -2.57
C LEU A 145 1.64 21.76 -3.78
N GLN A 146 1.72 20.88 -4.78
CA GLN A 146 0.86 20.96 -5.96
C GLN A 146 -0.63 20.78 -5.61
N LEU A 147 -0.96 19.87 -4.69
CA LEU A 147 -2.33 19.67 -4.22
C LEU A 147 -2.86 20.91 -3.49
N VAL A 148 -2.05 21.51 -2.61
CA VAL A 148 -2.39 22.74 -1.90
C VAL A 148 -2.59 23.91 -2.87
N SER A 149 -1.70 24.09 -3.85
CA SER A 149 -1.85 25.13 -4.87
C SER A 149 -3.15 25.00 -5.65
N LYS A 150 -3.55 23.76 -6.01
CA LYS A 150 -4.82 23.50 -6.68
C LYS A 150 -6.03 23.77 -5.78
N ALA A 151 -5.96 23.37 -4.51
CA ALA A 151 -7.03 23.61 -3.54
C ALA A 151 -7.27 25.10 -3.28
N LEU A 152 -6.19 25.88 -3.16
CA LEU A 152 -6.27 27.34 -3.02
C LEU A 152 -6.85 28.01 -4.27
N ALA A 153 -6.45 27.56 -5.47
CA ALA A 153 -7.00 28.08 -6.73
C ALA A 153 -8.51 27.78 -6.87
N ALA A 154 -8.95 26.59 -6.46
CA ALA A 154 -10.37 26.18 -6.52
C ALA A 154 -11.28 26.98 -5.58
N GLN A 155 -10.74 27.60 -4.53
CA GLN A 155 -11.51 28.44 -3.62
C GLN A 155 -11.70 29.88 -4.14
N SER A 156 -10.97 30.27 -5.20
CA SER A 156 -11.02 31.60 -5.80
C SER A 156 -11.92 31.72 -7.05
N SER A 157 -12.63 30.65 -7.41
CA SER A 157 -13.57 30.55 -8.55
C SER A 157 -14.98 30.20 -8.06
#